data_AF-A0A3R5WW50-F1
#
_entry.id   AF-A0A3R5WW50-F1
#
_cell.length_a   1.000
_cell.length_b   1.000
_cell.length_c   1.000
_cell.angle_alpha   90.00
_cell.angle_beta   90.00
_cell.angle_gamma   90.00
#
_symmetry.space_group_name_H-M   'P 1'
#
loop_
_entity.id
_entity.type
_entity.pdbx_description
1 polymer ?
#
loop_
_entity_poly.entity_id
_entity_poly.type
_entity_poly.pdbx_seq_one_letter_code
_entity_poly.pdbx_strand_id
1 'polypeptide(L)' 'MSLPKYKDLKTIDLSEVNEQIIKAKKELLFLRIQKANFSRFSPHLLTHTKHQISQLMTLKRSIELKGLNEKR' A
#
# COMPACT_ATOMS: atom_id res chain seq x y z
N MET A 1 1.66 13.99 4.59
CA MET A 1 2.65 12.96 4.98
C MET A 1 3.36 12.48 3.72
N SER A 2 4.69 12.45 3.73
CA SER A 2 5.50 11.98 2.60
C SER A 2 5.15 10.51 2.34
N LEU A 3 4.57 10.20 1.18
CA LEU A 3 4.56 8.81 0.73
C LEU A 3 6.03 8.38 0.57
N PRO A 4 6.44 7.21 1.10
CA PRO A 4 7.73 6.64 0.74
C PRO A 4 7.77 6.51 -0.79
N LYS A 5 8.89 6.91 -1.40
CA LYS A 5 9.00 6.83 -2.86
C LYS A 5 9.01 5.36 -3.23
N TYR A 6 8.46 5.01 -4.39
CA TYR A 6 8.48 3.62 -4.86
C TYR A 6 9.88 2.99 -4.86
N LYS A 7 10.94 3.81 -5.03
CA LYS A 7 12.33 3.39 -4.91
C LYS A 7 12.69 2.83 -3.54
N ASP A 8 12.12 3.39 -2.47
CA ASP A 8 12.35 2.97 -1.08
C ASP A 8 11.64 1.64 -0.77
N LEU A 9 10.62 1.28 -1.54
CA LEU A 9 9.87 0.03 -1.40
C LEU A 9 10.57 -1.17 -2.05
N LYS A 10 11.61 -0.95 -2.87
CA LYS A 10 12.27 -2.00 -3.65
C LYS A 10 13.15 -2.94 -2.81
N THR A 11 13.51 -2.53 -1.60
CA THR A 11 14.39 -3.29 -0.68
C THR A 11 13.62 -4.16 0.32
N ILE A 12 12.28 -4.17 0.24
CA ILE A 12 11.41 -4.83 1.21
C ILE A 12 11.18 -6.30 0.83
N ASP A 13 11.20 -7.20 1.83
CA ASP A 13 10.91 -8.62 1.65
C ASP A 13 9.41 -8.89 1.40
N LEU A 14 9.08 -9.99 0.72
CA LEU A 14 7.70 -10.34 0.36
C LEU A 14 6.77 -10.45 1.58
N SER A 15 7.26 -10.96 2.71
CA SER A 15 6.50 -11.06 3.95
C SER A 15 6.09 -9.67 4.46
N GLU A 16 7.06 -8.76 4.52
CA GLU A 16 6.85 -7.39 4.99
C GLU A 16 5.93 -6.60 4.05
N VAL A 17 6.01 -6.83 2.73
CA VAL A 17 5.06 -6.26 1.76
C VAL A 17 3.62 -6.68 2.07
N ASN A 18 3.39 -7.96 2.39
CA ASN A 18 2.06 -8.44 2.74
C ASN A 18 1.53 -7.80 4.03
N GLU A 19 2.37 -7.66 5.05
CA GLU A 19 2.01 -7.00 6.30
C GLU A 19 1.64 -5.52 6.07
N GLN A 20 2.44 -4.80 5.28
CA GLN A 20 2.17 -3.42 4.93
C GLN A 20 0.87 -3.26 4.14
N ILE A 21 0.53 -4.19 3.24
CA ILE A 21 -0.77 -4.20 2.54
C ILE A 21 -1.92 -4.33 3.54
N ILE A 22 -1.82 -5.23 4.51
CA ILE A 22 -2.87 -5.42 5.52
C ILE A 22 -3.04 -4.15 6.35
N LYS A 23 -1.92 -3.54 6.79
CA LYS A 23 -1.92 -2.28 7.54
C LYS A 23 -2.60 -1.15 6.75
N ALA A 24 -2.19 -0.94 5.50
CA ALA A 24 -2.73 0.12 4.64
C ALA A 24 -4.23 -0.08 4.35
N LYS A 25 -4.71 -1.33 4.21
CA LYS A 25 -6.13 -1.63 4.06
C LYS A 25 -6.93 -1.30 5.32
N LYS A 26 -6.39 -1.59 6.51
CA LYS A 26 -7.02 -1.21 7.80
C LYS A 26 -7.11 0.31 7.94
N GLU A 27 -6.03 1.03 7.59
CA GLU A 27 -6.02 2.50 7.58
C GLU A 27 -7.06 3.07 6.61
N LEU A 28 -7.16 2.51 5.40
CA LEU A 28 -8.19 2.93 4.43
C LEU A 28 -9.60 2.71 4.95
N LEU A 29 -9.86 1.60 5.66
CA LEU A 29 -11.17 1.34 6.29
C LEU A 29 -11.46 2.40 7.36
N PHE A 30 -10.50 2.70 8.23
CA PHE A 30 -10.65 3.72 9.26
C PHE A 30 -10.91 5.11 8.67
N LEU A 31 -10.22 5.48 7.58
CA LEU A 31 -10.45 6.74 6.87
C LEU A 31 -11.85 6.82 6.23
N ARG A 32 -12.40 5.70 5.75
CA ARG A 32 -13.77 5.65 5.21
C ARG A 32 -14.81 5.84 6.31
N ILE A 33 -14.61 5.21 7.46
CA ILE A 33 -15.46 5.39 8.65
C ILE A 33 -15.42 6.85 9.10
N GLN A 34 -14.22 7.45 9.18
CA GLN A 34 -14.08 8.86 9.53
C GLN A 34 -14.76 9.80 8.53
N LYS A 35 -14.66 9.52 7.22
CA LYS A 35 -15.35 10.28 6.18
C LYS A 35 -16.87 10.28 6.38
N ALA A 36 -17.44 9.15 6.83
CA ALA A 36 -18.87 9.04 7.08
C ALA A 36 -19.29 9.78 8.36
N ASN A 37 -18.46 9.74 9.41
CA ASN A 37 -18.83 10.22 10.75
C ASN A 37 -18.45 11.68 11.04
N PHE A 38 -17.46 12.26 10.33
CA PHE A 38 -16.92 13.59 10.67
C PHE A 38 -16.95 14.57 9.49
N SER A 39 -17.35 15.82 9.78
CA SER A 39 -17.36 16.92 8.81
C SER A 39 -15.93 17.40 8.45
N ARG A 40 -14.98 17.33 9.40
CA ARG A 40 -13.56 17.62 9.15
C ARG A 40 -12.78 16.32 8.89
N PHE A 41 -12.79 15.86 7.65
CA PHE A 41 -11.94 14.76 7.21
C PHE A 41 -10.89 15.27 6.22
N SER A 42 -9.74 14.60 6.15
CA SER A 42 -8.64 14.93 5.25
C SER A 42 -8.72 14.08 3.97
N PRO A 43 -9.22 14.60 2.82
CA PRO A 43 -9.50 13.77 1.65
C PRO A 43 -8.24 13.21 0.99
N HIS A 44 -7.16 13.98 1.04
CA HIS A 44 -5.85 13.59 0.53
C HIS A 44 -5.29 12.33 1.20
N LEU A 45 -5.58 12.07 2.48
CA LEU A 45 -5.16 10.82 3.13
C LEU A 45 -5.79 9.59 2.47
N LEU A 46 -7.02 9.71 1.97
CA LEU A 46 -7.71 8.63 1.29
C LEU A 46 -7.16 8.37 -0.11
N THR A 47 -6.73 9.41 -0.83
CA THR A 47 -6.04 9.24 -2.12
C THR A 47 -4.63 8.67 -1.94
N HIS A 48 -3.89 9.15 -0.93
CA HIS A 48 -2.56 8.67 -0.58
C HIS A 48 -2.56 7.19 -0.18
N THR A 49 -3.46 6.77 0.72
CA THR A 49 -3.56 5.37 1.16
C THR A 49 -3.97 4.43 0.02
N LYS A 50 -4.89 4.85 -0.86
CA LYS A 50 -5.21 4.10 -2.08
C LYS A 50 -4.00 3.95 -2.99
N HIS A 51 -3.24 5.02 -3.20
CA HIS A 51 -2.04 4.97 -4.03
C HIS A 51 -0.98 4.05 -3.42
N GLN A 52 -0.74 4.13 -2.12
CA GLN A 52 0.18 3.25 -1.42
C GLN A 52 -0.20 1.77 -1.57
N ILE A 53 -1.48 1.42 -1.42
CA ILE A 53 -1.97 0.05 -1.65
C ILE A 53 -1.65 -0.40 -3.08
N SER A 54 -1.90 0.45 -4.08
CA SER A 54 -1.63 0.12 -5.48
C SER A 54 -0.13 -0.14 -5.74
N GLN A 55 0.75 0.67 -5.16
CA GLN A 55 2.20 0.51 -5.26
C GLN A 55 2.65 -0.82 -4.64
N LEU A 56 2.16 -1.14 -3.43
CA LEU A 56 2.50 -2.39 -2.73
C LEU A 56 2.02 -3.62 -3.49
N MET A 57 0.82 -3.58 -4.09
CA MET A 57 0.32 -4.68 -4.91
C MET A 57 1.13 -4.87 -6.19
N THR A 58 1.54 -3.78 -6.85
CA THR A 58 2.43 -3.84 -8.02
C THR A 58 3.80 -4.43 -7.65
N LEU A 59 4.36 -4.01 -6.52
CA LEU A 59 5.63 -4.52 -6.03
C LEU A 59 5.54 -6.03 -5.74
N LYS A 60 4.52 -6.46 -5.01
CA LYS A 60 4.25 -7.89 -4.77
C LYS A 60 4.22 -8.69 -6.08
N ARG A 61 3.46 -8.21 -7.07
CA ARG A 61 3.37 -8.86 -8.38
C ARG A 61 4.73 -8.92 -9.09
N SER A 62 5.54 -7.87 -9.00
CA SER A 62 6.87 -7.83 -9.61
C SER A 62 7.83 -8.87 -9.01
N ILE A 63 7.75 -9.09 -7.69
CA ILE A 63 8.54 -10.10 -6.97
C ILE A 63 8.10 -11.51 -7.41
N GLU A 64 6.80 -11.77 -7.46
CA GLU A 64 6.25 -13.06 -7.93
C GLU A 64 6.68 -13.39 -9.36
N LEU A 65 6.63 -12.41 -10.27
CA LEU A 65 7.05 -12.60 -11.66
C LEU A 65 8.56 -12.87 -11.77
N LYS A 66 9.38 -12.18 -10.96
CA LYS A 66 10.82 -12.42 -10.92
C LYS A 66 11.14 -13.85 -10.49
N GLY A 67 10.52 -14.33 -9.40
CA GLY A 67 10.69 -15.70 -8.94
C GLY A 67 10.15 -16.77 -9.90
N LEU A 68 9.22 -16.42 -10.78
CA LEU A 68 8.72 -17.33 -11.82
C LEU A 68 9.67 -17.44 -13.02
N ASN A 69 10.32 -16.33 -13.39
CA ASN A 69 11.33 -16.30 -14.44
C ASN A 69 12.63 -17.00 -14.01
N GLU A 70 13.02 -16.92 -12.73
CA GLU A 70 14.19 -17.62 -12.18
C GLU A 70 14.02 -19.15 -12.13
N LYS A 71 12.78 -19.65 -12.23
CA LYS A 71 12.46 -21.09 -12.23
C LYS A 71 12.34 -21.71 -13.64
N ARG A 72 12.38 -20.88 -14.69
CA ARG A 72 12.34 -21.32 -16.10
C ARG A 72 13.75 -21.48 -16.64
#